data_AF-A0A7R6QWF3-F1
#
_entry.id   AF-A0A7R6QWF3-F1
#
_cell.length_a   1.000
_cell.length_b   1.000
_cell.length_c   1.000
_cell.angle_alpha   90.00
_cell.angle_beta   90.00
_cell.angle_gamma   90.00
#
_symmetry.space_group_name_H-M   'P 1'
#
loop_
_entity.id
_entity.type
_entity.pdbx_description
1 polymer ?
#
loop_
_entity_poly.entity_id
_entity_poly.type
_entity_poly.pdbx_seq_one_letter_code
_entity_poly.pdbx_strand_id
1 'polypeptide(L)'
;MPFHASKPPSQFHTRQGQEVVNAEPEPKTESRRPSKTKAKEEMDALQELGKRLVGVSNDRLKKLDIPEILADAVREAKRISSFGALRRQMQYIGKLMRDVDVEPIQEMLDEIDGVSNKANARFHALEKQRDKLLADESVITALKNQHPDLDVTALRTLRRNALKEQAEQKPPKAYRAIFQLLKSLEQANSTEAETPAEEDSDR
;
A
#
# COMPACT_ATOMS: atom_id res chain seq x y z
N MET A 1 51.06 58.01 23.05
CA MET A 1 51.06 58.98 21.92
C MET A 1 49.87 58.66 21.02
N PRO A 2 49.23 59.67 20.43
CA PRO A 2 47.78 59.87 20.48
C PRO A 2 47.00 59.39 19.24
N PHE A 3 45.68 59.32 19.42
CA PHE A 3 44.64 59.50 18.38
C PHE A 3 45.04 60.54 17.33
N HIS A 4 44.63 60.37 16.07
CA HIS A 4 44.02 61.42 15.24
C HIS A 4 43.31 60.76 14.03
N ALA A 5 41.97 60.77 14.06
CA ALA A 5 41.14 60.49 12.90
C ALA A 5 41.04 61.75 12.01
N SER A 6 41.14 61.57 10.70
CA SER A 6 40.76 62.55 9.66
C SER A 6 39.63 61.89 8.85
N LYS A 7 38.49 62.50 8.51
CA LYS A 7 38.23 63.81 7.92
C LYS A 7 36.73 64.23 8.12
N PRO A 8 36.36 65.47 7.77
CA PRO A 8 35.22 66.23 8.34
C PRO A 8 33.97 66.30 7.39
N PRO A 9 33.05 67.26 7.59
CA PRO A 9 31.65 67.07 7.99
C PRO A 9 30.66 66.94 6.81
N SER A 10 29.65 66.07 6.96
CA SER A 10 28.51 66.02 6.05
C SER A 10 27.60 67.22 6.29
N GLN A 11 27.45 68.07 5.27
CA GLN A 11 26.55 69.22 5.30
C GLN A 11 25.10 68.79 5.53
N PHE A 12 24.50 69.28 6.61
CA PHE A 12 23.06 69.36 6.75
C PHE A 12 22.55 70.52 5.91
N HIS A 13 21.69 70.22 4.94
CA HIS A 13 20.78 71.20 4.34
C HIS A 13 19.35 70.73 4.59
N THR A 14 18.77 71.25 5.67
CA THR A 14 17.33 71.20 5.91
C THR A 14 16.66 72.18 4.94
N ARG A 15 15.81 71.68 4.05
CA ARG A 15 14.85 72.51 3.31
C ARG A 15 13.44 71.94 3.50
N GLN A 16 12.73 72.60 4.42
CA GLN A 16 11.30 72.91 4.45
C GLN A 16 10.29 71.77 4.25
N GLY A 17 9.62 71.45 5.37
CA GLY A 17 8.17 71.27 5.51
C GLY A 17 7.38 70.65 4.35
N GLN A 18 7.05 69.37 4.50
CA GLN A 18 5.83 68.81 3.93
C GLN A 18 5.28 67.77 4.90
N GLU A 19 4.09 68.02 5.43
CA GLU A 19 3.30 67.08 6.23
C GLU A 19 3.07 65.80 5.41
N VAL A 20 3.65 64.69 5.87
CA VAL A 20 3.27 63.36 5.39
C VAL A 20 2.08 62.91 6.21
N VAL A 21 0.88 63.14 5.67
CA VAL A 21 -0.36 62.54 6.15
C VAL A 21 -0.18 61.04 6.24
N ASN A 22 -0.41 60.51 7.44
CA ASN A 22 -0.31 59.10 7.75
C ASN A 22 -1.52 58.39 7.12
N ALA A 23 -1.40 58.01 5.84
CA ALA A 23 -2.40 57.21 5.16
C ALA A 23 -2.13 55.73 5.50
N GLU A 24 -2.94 55.20 6.40
CA GLU A 24 -3.06 53.77 6.69
C GLU A 24 -3.24 53.00 5.36
N PRO A 25 -2.37 52.03 5.01
CA PRO A 25 -2.58 51.25 3.81
C PRO A 25 -3.76 50.29 4.05
N GLU A 26 -4.82 50.50 3.26
CA GLU A 26 -6.01 49.65 3.06
C GLU A 26 -5.77 48.14 3.28
N PRO A 27 -6.75 47.42 3.91
CA PRO A 27 -6.61 46.01 4.24
C PRO A 27 -6.44 45.17 2.97
N LYS A 28 -5.25 44.58 2.82
CA LYS A 28 -4.96 43.59 1.78
C LYS A 28 -5.92 42.41 1.97
N THR A 29 -6.88 42.28 1.07
CA THR A 29 -7.75 41.11 0.95
C THR A 29 -6.88 39.86 0.89
N GLU A 30 -6.95 39.03 1.93
CA GLU A 30 -6.29 37.72 1.99
C GLU A 30 -6.82 36.84 0.85
N SER A 31 -6.10 36.81 -0.26
CA SER A 31 -6.30 35.74 -1.23
C SER A 31 -5.77 34.45 -0.61
N ARG A 32 -6.70 33.55 -0.31
CA ARG A 32 -6.53 32.14 0.07
C ARG A 32 -5.54 31.46 -0.88
N ARG A 33 -4.24 31.59 -0.64
CA ARG A 33 -3.23 30.74 -1.27
C ARG A 33 -3.35 29.37 -0.60
N PRO A 34 -3.70 28.29 -1.33
CA PRO A 34 -3.60 26.94 -0.75
C PRO A 34 -2.18 26.77 -0.22
N SER A 35 -2.06 26.36 1.04
CA SER A 35 -0.76 26.32 1.72
C SER A 35 0.17 25.39 0.93
N LYS A 36 1.42 25.81 0.75
CA LYS A 36 2.48 25.07 0.03
C LYS A 36 2.59 23.59 0.43
N THR A 37 2.05 23.22 1.60
CA THR A 37 1.92 21.86 2.12
C THR A 37 1.02 20.96 1.26
N LYS A 38 -0.18 21.40 0.86
CA LYS A 38 -1.13 20.55 0.12
C LYS A 38 -0.65 20.17 -1.27
N ALA A 39 -0.09 21.15 -2.00
CA ALA A 39 0.51 20.90 -3.31
C ALA A 39 1.68 19.92 -3.21
N LYS A 40 2.43 19.92 -2.10
CA LYS A 40 3.49 18.93 -1.89
C LYS A 40 2.93 17.53 -1.63
N GLU A 41 1.90 17.41 -0.80
CA GLU A 41 1.23 16.14 -0.51
C GLU A 41 0.63 15.50 -1.77
N GLU A 42 0.00 16.29 -2.63
CA GLU A 42 -0.53 15.84 -3.92
C GLU A 42 0.58 15.30 -4.83
N MET A 43 1.73 16.00 -4.90
CA MET A 43 2.87 15.54 -5.69
C MET A 43 3.49 14.25 -5.14
N ASP A 44 3.60 14.13 -3.81
CA ASP A 44 4.11 12.93 -3.15
C ASP A 44 3.16 11.74 -3.40
N ALA A 45 1.84 11.96 -3.38
CA ALA A 45 0.83 10.94 -3.70
C ALA A 45 0.93 10.44 -5.15
N LEU A 46 1.06 11.34 -6.13
CA LEU A 46 1.24 10.96 -7.54
C LEU A 46 2.53 10.16 -7.76
N GLN A 47 3.61 10.55 -7.09
CA GLN A 47 4.86 9.83 -7.18
C GLN A 47 4.74 8.43 -6.57
N GLU A 48 4.01 8.28 -5.46
CA GLU A 48 3.78 6.99 -4.83
C GLU A 48 2.90 6.07 -5.70
N LEU A 49 1.86 6.62 -6.34
CA LEU A 49 1.07 5.87 -7.33
C LEU A 49 1.92 5.39 -8.50
N GLY A 50 2.79 6.25 -9.04
CA GLY A 50 3.73 5.88 -10.09
C GLY A 50 4.68 4.75 -9.68
N LYS A 51 5.16 4.73 -8.43
CA LYS A 51 5.96 3.61 -7.90
C LYS A 51 5.15 2.33 -7.80
N ARG A 52 3.93 2.39 -7.25
CA ARG A 52 3.02 1.23 -7.15
C ARG A 52 2.74 0.63 -8.53
N LEU A 53 2.56 1.48 -9.54
CA LEU A 53 2.29 1.07 -10.94
C LEU A 53 3.41 0.17 -11.53
N VAL A 54 4.65 0.34 -11.07
CA VAL A 54 5.79 -0.50 -11.51
C VAL A 54 5.69 -1.92 -10.98
N GLY A 55 5.01 -2.15 -9.86
CA GLY A 55 4.72 -3.48 -9.34
C GLY A 55 3.62 -4.23 -10.09
N VAL A 56 2.83 -3.54 -10.92
CA VAL A 56 1.67 -4.13 -11.61
C VAL A 56 2.12 -5.01 -12.78
N SER A 57 1.45 -6.15 -13.01
CA SER A 57 1.72 -7.01 -14.18
C SER A 57 1.49 -6.28 -15.50
N ASN A 58 2.24 -6.63 -16.56
CA ASN A 58 2.06 -6.00 -17.88
C ASN A 58 0.65 -6.19 -18.46
N ASP A 59 -0.01 -7.31 -18.17
CA ASP A 59 -1.37 -7.58 -18.68
C ASP A 59 -2.41 -6.67 -18.02
N ARG A 60 -2.28 -6.38 -16.73
CA ARG A 60 -3.14 -5.38 -16.06
C ARG A 60 -2.84 -3.96 -16.54
N LEU A 61 -1.57 -3.61 -16.80
CA LEU A 61 -1.22 -2.31 -17.37
C LEU A 61 -1.83 -2.08 -18.76
N LYS A 62 -1.94 -3.11 -19.60
CA LYS A 62 -2.60 -3.02 -20.91
C LYS A 62 -4.11 -2.79 -20.83
N LYS A 63 -4.74 -3.14 -19.71
CA LYS A 63 -6.17 -2.89 -19.48
C LYS A 63 -6.44 -1.45 -19.05
N LEU A 64 -5.44 -0.76 -18.52
CA LEU A 64 -5.52 0.66 -18.27
C LEU A 64 -5.35 1.41 -19.59
N ASP A 65 -6.31 2.27 -19.93
CA ASP A 65 -6.21 3.20 -21.06
C ASP A 65 -5.29 4.38 -20.69
N ILE A 66 -4.02 4.06 -20.41
CA ILE A 66 -2.99 5.05 -20.07
C ILE A 66 -2.16 5.41 -21.32
N PRO A 67 -1.59 6.63 -21.37
CA PRO A 67 -0.72 7.01 -22.47
C PRO A 67 0.47 6.05 -22.63
N GLU A 68 0.79 5.70 -23.88
CA GLU A 68 1.89 4.75 -24.18
C GLU A 68 3.22 5.19 -23.55
N ILE A 69 3.48 6.50 -23.48
CA ILE A 69 4.67 7.08 -22.85
C ILE A 69 4.79 6.67 -21.38
N LEU A 70 3.67 6.64 -20.64
CA LEU A 70 3.64 6.19 -19.25
C LEU A 70 3.82 4.68 -19.17
N ALA A 71 3.14 3.92 -20.03
CA ALA A 71 3.25 2.47 -20.08
C ALA A 71 4.70 2.02 -20.37
N ASP A 72 5.36 2.64 -21.33
CA ASP A 72 6.76 2.39 -21.68
C ASP A 72 7.70 2.77 -20.55
N ALA A 73 7.49 3.93 -19.91
CA ALA A 73 8.30 4.34 -18.77
C ALA A 73 8.22 3.32 -17.62
N VAL A 74 7.03 2.77 -17.36
CA VAL A 74 6.80 1.72 -16.36
C VAL A 74 7.47 0.39 -16.76
N ARG A 75 7.39 -0.02 -18.03
CA ARG A 75 8.05 -1.23 -18.53
C ARG A 75 9.57 -1.12 -18.42
N GLU A 76 10.13 0.05 -18.76
CA GLU A 76 11.57 0.31 -18.65
C GLU A 76 12.03 0.27 -17.19
N ALA A 77 11.26 0.85 -16.27
CA ALA A 77 11.55 0.81 -14.84
C ALA A 77 11.73 -0.63 -14.30
N LYS A 78 10.96 -1.59 -14.82
CA LYS A 78 11.07 -3.02 -14.44
C LYS A 78 12.36 -3.69 -14.92
N ARG A 79 13.03 -3.14 -15.94
CA ARG A 79 14.25 -3.69 -16.54
C ARG A 79 15.52 -3.09 -15.91
N ILE A 80 15.41 -1.91 -15.32
CA ILE A 80 16.55 -1.21 -14.72
C ILE A 80 16.98 -1.91 -13.43
N SER A 81 18.24 -2.37 -13.38
CA SER A 81 18.86 -2.95 -12.19
C SER A 81 19.64 -1.94 -11.33
N SER A 82 20.07 -0.82 -11.92
CA SER A 82 20.84 0.21 -11.21
C SER A 82 19.93 1.10 -10.36
N PHE A 83 20.18 1.18 -9.06
CA PHE A 83 19.41 1.99 -8.12
C PHE A 83 19.32 3.48 -8.52
N GLY A 84 20.42 4.04 -9.03
CA GLY A 84 20.46 5.44 -9.47
C GLY A 84 19.60 5.69 -10.71
N ALA A 85 19.66 4.78 -11.68
CA ALA A 85 18.84 4.86 -12.89
C ALA A 85 17.35 4.62 -12.56
N LEU A 86 17.06 3.66 -11.69
CA LEU A 86 15.70 3.35 -11.24
C LEU A 86 15.08 4.55 -10.54
N ARG A 87 15.81 5.20 -9.63
CA ARG A 87 15.35 6.40 -8.94
C ARG A 87 14.98 7.53 -9.90
N ARG A 88 15.79 7.77 -10.95
CA ARG A 88 15.49 8.78 -11.98
C ARG A 88 14.27 8.40 -12.79
N GLN A 89 14.14 7.12 -13.14
CA GLN A 89 12.97 6.60 -13.84
C GLN A 89 11.69 6.78 -13.02
N MET A 90 11.73 6.51 -11.71
CA MET A 90 10.59 6.77 -10.82
C MET A 90 10.19 8.24 -10.78
N GLN A 91 11.16 9.16 -10.79
CA GLN A 91 10.86 10.60 -10.86
C GLN A 91 10.24 10.99 -12.21
N TYR A 92 10.70 10.39 -13.31
CA TYR A 92 10.12 10.60 -14.62
C TYR A 92 8.68 10.08 -14.70
N ILE A 93 8.41 8.88 -14.19
CA ILE A 93 7.05 8.34 -14.06
C ILE A 93 6.18 9.29 -13.24
N GLY A 94 6.64 9.74 -12.07
CA GLY A 94 5.90 10.70 -11.24
C GLY A 94 5.65 12.05 -11.93
N LYS A 95 6.48 12.43 -12.91
CA LYS A 95 6.21 13.59 -13.77
C LYS A 95 5.08 13.32 -14.76
N LEU A 96 5.09 12.16 -15.42
CA LEU A 96 4.05 11.76 -16.36
C LEU A 96 2.69 11.59 -15.69
N MET A 97 2.66 11.12 -14.44
CA MET A 97 1.44 10.94 -13.64
C MET A 97 0.64 12.25 -13.42
N ARG A 98 1.21 13.43 -13.68
CA ARG A 98 0.49 14.71 -13.57
C ARG A 98 -0.42 14.99 -14.76
N ASP A 99 -0.16 14.37 -15.89
CA ASP A 99 -0.82 14.65 -17.17
C ASP A 99 -1.81 13.53 -17.54
N VAL A 100 -2.11 12.61 -16.60
CA VAL A 100 -3.00 11.46 -16.81
C VAL A 100 -4.16 11.50 -15.82
N ASP A 101 -5.26 10.84 -16.21
CA ASP A 101 -6.32 10.54 -15.26
C ASP A 101 -5.84 9.44 -14.29
N VAL A 102 -5.82 9.78 -13.00
CA VAL A 102 -5.30 8.92 -11.94
C VAL A 102 -6.37 8.05 -11.31
N GLU A 103 -7.64 8.36 -11.50
CA GLU A 103 -8.76 7.64 -10.89
C GLU A 103 -8.78 6.16 -11.32
N PRO A 104 -8.71 5.80 -12.62
CA PRO A 104 -8.68 4.39 -13.03
C PRO A 104 -7.42 3.64 -12.54
N ILE A 105 -6.30 4.35 -12.43
CA ILE A 105 -5.04 3.78 -11.91
C ILE A 105 -5.20 3.45 -10.43
N GLN A 106 -5.75 4.39 -9.66
CA GLN A 106 -5.98 4.24 -8.23
C GLN A 106 -6.97 3.11 -7.94
N GLU A 107 -8.09 3.04 -8.65
CA GLU A 107 -9.09 1.97 -8.50
C GLU A 107 -8.48 0.59 -8.75
N MET A 108 -7.73 0.43 -9.83
CA MET A 108 -7.06 -0.85 -10.14
C MET A 108 -6.06 -1.22 -9.05
N LEU A 109 -5.27 -0.26 -8.55
CA LEU A 109 -4.31 -0.51 -7.48
C LEU A 109 -5.02 -0.90 -6.17
N ASP A 110 -6.15 -0.28 -5.86
CA ASP A 110 -6.94 -0.61 -4.67
C ASP A 110 -7.65 -1.96 -4.79
N GLU A 111 -8.05 -2.38 -6.00
CA GLU A 111 -8.53 -3.74 -6.25
C GLU A 111 -7.43 -4.77 -5.96
N ILE A 112 -6.21 -4.53 -6.45
CA ILE A 112 -5.05 -5.41 -6.22
C ILE A 112 -4.72 -5.50 -4.73
N ASP A 113 -4.68 -4.36 -4.04
CA ASP A 113 -4.41 -4.31 -2.61
C ASP A 113 -5.54 -4.96 -1.82
N GLY A 114 -6.79 -4.76 -2.22
CA GLY A 114 -7.96 -5.41 -1.64
C GLY A 114 -7.88 -6.93 -1.75
N VAL A 115 -7.50 -7.47 -2.91
CA VAL A 115 -7.28 -8.92 -3.11
C VAL A 115 -6.14 -9.42 -2.23
N SER A 116 -5.02 -8.70 -2.20
CA SER A 116 -3.84 -9.07 -1.39
C SER A 116 -4.14 -9.04 0.11
N ASN A 117 -4.85 -8.01 0.58
CA ASN A 117 -5.29 -7.88 1.97
C ASN A 117 -6.26 -8.98 2.37
N LYS A 118 -7.22 -9.32 1.49
CA LYS A 118 -8.12 -10.47 1.70
C LYS A 118 -7.35 -11.78 1.79
N ALA A 119 -6.37 -12.01 0.91
CA ALA A 119 -5.53 -13.20 0.94
C ALA A 119 -4.69 -13.29 2.22
N ASN A 120 -4.09 -12.18 2.65
CA ASN A 120 -3.32 -12.10 3.90
C ASN A 120 -4.21 -12.33 5.13
N ALA A 121 -5.41 -11.74 5.15
CA ALA A 121 -6.37 -11.95 6.22
C ALA A 121 -6.81 -13.42 6.34
N ARG A 122 -7.09 -14.08 5.20
CA ARG A 122 -7.38 -15.52 5.16
C ARG A 122 -6.20 -16.35 5.68
N PHE A 123 -4.98 -16.02 5.23
CA PHE A 123 -3.77 -16.68 5.71
C PHE A 123 -3.63 -16.60 7.24
N HIS A 124 -3.77 -15.41 7.82
CA HIS A 124 -3.71 -15.22 9.27
C HIS A 124 -4.86 -15.88 10.03
N ALA A 125 -6.06 -15.93 9.44
CA ALA A 125 -7.18 -16.67 10.01
C ALA A 125 -6.87 -18.17 10.14
N LEU A 126 -6.28 -18.77 9.10
CA LEU A 126 -5.81 -20.16 9.13
C LEU A 126 -4.71 -20.39 10.17
N GLU A 127 -3.76 -19.45 10.31
CA GLU A 127 -2.74 -19.53 11.36
C GLU A 127 -3.36 -19.54 12.76
N LYS A 128 -4.28 -18.61 13.03
CA LYS A 128 -4.99 -18.52 14.30
C LYS A 128 -5.80 -19.78 14.59
N GLN A 129 -6.44 -20.36 13.56
CA GLN A 129 -7.22 -21.59 13.69
C GLN A 129 -6.33 -22.81 13.99
N ARG A 130 -5.18 -22.94 13.32
CA ARG A 130 -4.16 -23.95 13.64
C ARG A 130 -3.71 -23.83 15.09
N ASP A 131 -3.38 -22.62 15.53
CA ASP A 131 -2.85 -22.39 16.88
C ASP A 131 -3.91 -22.73 17.94
N LYS A 132 -5.18 -22.39 17.67
CA LYS A 132 -6.32 -22.80 18.50
C LYS A 132 -6.49 -24.33 18.55
N LEU A 133 -6.30 -25.02 17.43
CA LEU A 133 -6.36 -26.49 17.35
C LEU A 133 -5.24 -27.16 18.16
N LEU A 134 -4.04 -26.59 18.18
CA LEU A 134 -2.95 -27.11 19.02
C LEU A 134 -3.27 -26.93 20.50
N ALA A 135 -3.78 -25.76 20.88
CA ALA A 135 -4.16 -25.44 22.25
C ALA A 135 -5.34 -26.28 22.78
N ASP A 136 -6.37 -26.48 21.96
CA ASP A 136 -7.61 -27.16 22.36
C ASP A 136 -8.01 -28.25 21.35
N GLU A 137 -8.09 -29.48 21.83
CA GLU A 137 -8.50 -30.63 21.01
C GLU A 137 -9.99 -30.60 20.63
N SER A 138 -10.83 -29.92 21.40
CA SER A 138 -12.28 -29.81 21.12
C SER A 138 -12.57 -29.15 19.77
N VAL A 139 -11.64 -28.32 19.28
CA VAL A 139 -11.68 -27.67 17.97
C VAL A 139 -11.75 -28.69 16.83
N ILE A 140 -11.16 -29.88 17.00
CA ILE A 140 -11.22 -30.95 16.01
C ILE A 140 -12.67 -31.41 15.81
N THR A 141 -13.45 -31.52 16.89
CA THR A 141 -14.87 -31.88 16.82
C THR A 141 -15.68 -30.79 16.13
N ALA A 142 -15.41 -29.52 16.43
CA ALA A 142 -16.05 -28.40 15.74
C ALA A 142 -15.75 -28.40 14.23
N LEU A 143 -14.51 -28.72 13.84
CA LEU A 143 -14.11 -28.83 12.45
C LEU A 143 -14.78 -30.01 11.74
N LYS A 144 -14.96 -31.15 12.41
CA LYS A 144 -15.69 -32.29 11.84
C LYS A 144 -17.17 -31.98 11.59
N ASN A 145 -17.79 -31.17 12.44
CA ASN A 145 -19.17 -30.74 12.24
C ASN A 145 -19.32 -29.78 11.05
N GLN A 146 -18.30 -28.95 10.79
CA GLN A 146 -18.26 -28.04 9.64
C GLN A 146 -17.87 -28.76 8.34
N HIS A 147 -17.01 -29.76 8.44
CA HIS A 147 -16.49 -30.54 7.32
C HIS A 147 -16.71 -32.04 7.59
N PRO A 148 -17.86 -32.61 7.19
CA PRO A 148 -18.19 -34.02 7.44
C PRO A 148 -17.17 -35.00 6.85
N ASP A 149 -16.46 -34.63 5.78
CA ASP A 149 -15.45 -35.49 5.14
C ASP A 149 -14.06 -35.42 5.78
N LEU A 150 -13.89 -34.60 6.81
CA LEU A 150 -12.61 -34.46 7.50
C LEU A 150 -12.16 -35.77 8.16
N ASP A 151 -10.95 -36.23 7.83
CA ASP A 151 -10.27 -37.31 8.56
C ASP A 151 -9.76 -36.80 9.92
N VAL A 152 -10.61 -36.99 10.92
CA VAL A 152 -10.36 -36.66 12.33
C VAL A 152 -9.16 -37.42 12.89
N THR A 153 -8.94 -38.66 12.46
CA THR A 153 -7.87 -39.54 12.97
C THR A 153 -6.51 -39.05 12.49
N ALA A 154 -6.41 -38.70 11.21
CA ALA A 154 -5.22 -38.06 10.65
C ALA A 154 -4.93 -36.71 11.34
N LEU A 155 -5.95 -35.87 11.54
CA LEU A 155 -5.79 -34.57 12.18
C LEU A 155 -5.33 -34.67 13.64
N ARG A 156 -5.88 -35.61 14.43
CA ARG A 156 -5.40 -35.90 15.80
C ARG A 156 -3.94 -36.35 15.81
N THR A 157 -3.55 -37.18 14.86
CA THR A 157 -2.16 -37.64 14.72
C THR A 157 -1.22 -36.47 14.41
N LEU A 158 -1.60 -35.59 13.48
CA LEU A 158 -0.85 -34.38 13.17
C LEU A 158 -0.72 -33.46 14.38
N ARG A 159 -1.80 -33.22 15.14
CA ARG A 159 -1.78 -32.42 16.36
C ARG A 159 -0.78 -32.96 17.38
N ARG A 160 -0.85 -34.26 17.69
CA ARG A 160 0.07 -34.90 18.64
C ARG A 160 1.52 -34.78 18.19
N ASN A 161 1.78 -35.00 16.90
CA ASN A 161 3.12 -34.86 16.34
C ASN A 161 3.64 -33.42 16.41
N ALA A 162 2.79 -32.42 16.12
CA ALA A 162 3.16 -31.01 16.21
C ALA A 162 3.50 -30.59 17.65
N LEU A 163 2.72 -31.03 18.65
CA LEU A 163 3.02 -30.79 20.06
C LEU A 163 4.34 -31.46 20.48
N LYS A 164 4.60 -32.68 20.01
CA LYS A 164 5.87 -33.38 20.25
C LYS A 164 7.05 -32.67 19.58
N GLU A 165 6.91 -32.25 18.32
CA GLU A 165 7.92 -31.48 17.60
C GLU A 165 8.25 -30.17 18.33
N GLN A 166 7.25 -29.46 18.85
CA GLN A 166 7.43 -28.23 19.63
C GLN A 166 8.16 -28.48 20.95
N ALA A 167 7.78 -29.53 21.68
CA ALA A 167 8.44 -29.91 22.94
C ALA A 167 9.90 -30.34 22.73
N GLU A 168 10.19 -31.02 21.62
CA GLU A 168 11.52 -31.51 21.27
C GLU A 168 12.35 -30.50 20.43
N GLN A 169 11.83 -29.28 20.18
CA GLN A 169 12.46 -28.25 19.33
C GLN A 169 12.87 -28.75 17.94
N LYS A 170 12.07 -29.66 17.37
CA LYS A 170 12.29 -30.24 16.05
C LYS A 170 11.73 -29.34 14.94
N PRO A 171 12.17 -29.53 13.69
CA PRO A 171 11.57 -28.85 12.55
C PRO A 171 10.04 -29.06 12.52
N PRO A 172 9.22 -28.00 12.36
CA PRO A 172 7.78 -28.03 12.57
C PRO A 172 7.04 -28.60 11.35
N LYS A 173 7.28 -29.87 11.03
CA LYS A 173 6.71 -30.56 9.86
C LYS A 173 5.22 -30.78 10.03
N ALA A 174 4.79 -31.34 11.16
CA ALA A 174 3.38 -31.58 11.44
C ALA A 174 2.60 -30.26 11.56
N TYR A 175 3.21 -29.23 12.14
CA TYR A 175 2.63 -27.88 12.22
C TYR A 175 2.33 -27.28 10.83
N ARG A 176 3.26 -27.43 9.88
CA ARG A 176 3.08 -27.01 8.48
C ARG A 176 2.01 -27.86 7.79
N ALA A 177 1.97 -29.17 8.06
CA ALA A 177 0.97 -30.07 7.49
C ALA A 177 -0.46 -29.72 7.95
N ILE A 178 -0.66 -29.35 9.22
CA ILE A 178 -1.96 -28.87 9.72
C ILE A 178 -2.41 -27.64 8.93
N PHE A 179 -1.52 -26.67 8.71
CA PHE A 179 -1.85 -25.48 7.92
C PHE A 179 -2.29 -25.84 6.49
N GLN A 180 -1.59 -26.75 5.82
CA GLN A 180 -1.97 -27.18 4.46
C GLN A 180 -3.31 -27.91 4.42
N LEU A 181 -3.61 -28.72 5.44
CA LEU A 181 -4.90 -29.37 5.57
C LEU A 181 -6.02 -28.33 5.75
N LEU A 182 -5.87 -27.38 6.67
CA LEU A 182 -6.86 -26.31 6.90
C LEU A 182 -7.08 -25.46 5.64
N LYS A 183 -6.00 -25.11 4.93
CA LYS A 183 -6.06 -24.40 3.66
C LYS A 183 -6.82 -25.19 2.58
N SER A 184 -6.70 -26.51 2.57
CA SER A 184 -7.41 -27.37 1.61
C SER A 184 -8.91 -27.43 1.93
N LEU A 185 -9.27 -27.48 3.21
CA LEU A 185 -10.67 -27.43 3.65
C LEU A 185 -11.33 -26.09 3.31
N GLU A 186 -10.64 -24.96 3.51
CA GLU A 186 -11.15 -23.63 3.15
C GLU A 186 -11.40 -23.50 1.64
N GLN A 187 -10.50 -24.06 0.82
CA GLN A 187 -10.65 -24.09 -0.63
C GLN A 187 -11.83 -24.96 -1.07
N ALA A 188 -12.00 -26.15 -0.47
CA ALA A 188 -13.14 -27.03 -0.77
C ALA A 188 -14.48 -26.35 -0.46
N ASN A 189 -14.58 -25.67 0.69
CA ASN A 189 -15.76 -24.91 1.08
C ASN A 189 -16.05 -23.71 0.17
N SER A 190 -15.01 -23.10 -0.42
CA SER A 190 -15.17 -22.02 -1.39
C SER A 190 -15.72 -22.52 -2.73
N THR A 191 -15.37 -23.75 -3.14
CA THR A 191 -15.83 -24.38 -4.39
C THR A 191 -17.28 -24.85 -4.31
N GLU A 192 -17.70 -25.42 -3.16
CA GLU A 192 -19.09 -25.88 -2.96
C GLU A 192 -20.10 -24.73 -2.89
N ALA A 193 -19.67 -23.54 -2.48
CA ALA A 193 -20.52 -22.34 -2.47
C ALA A 193 -20.76 -21.74 -3.86
N GLU A 194 -20.00 -22.13 -4.89
CA GLU A 194 -20.10 -21.59 -6.25
C GLU A 194 -20.81 -22.52 -7.26
N THR A 195 -21.24 -23.72 -6.87
CA THR A 195 -22.13 -24.54 -7.74
C THR A 195 -23.48 -23.84 -7.92
N PRO A 196 -23.83 -23.35 -9.13
CA PRO A 196 -25.19 -22.90 -9.41
C PRO A 196 -26.07 -24.13 -9.33
N ALA A 197 -27.13 -24.06 -8.52
CA ALA A 197 -28.20 -25.04 -8.56
C ALA A 197 -28.67 -25.16 -10.02
N GLU A 198 -28.42 -26.33 -10.61
CA GLU A 198 -29.01 -26.69 -11.90
C GLU A 198 -30.53 -26.59 -11.73
N GLU A 199 -31.12 -25.62 -12.43
CA GLU A 199 -32.56 -25.56 -12.59
C GLU A 199 -33.00 -26.86 -13.28
N ASP A 200 -33.68 -27.70 -12.51
CA ASP A 200 -34.67 -28.65 -12.99
C ASP A 200 -35.60 -27.91 -13.97
N SER A 201 -35.27 -27.97 -15.26
CA SER A 201 -36.21 -27.67 -16.34
C SER A 201 -36.78 -28.98 -16.85
N ASP A 202 -37.61 -29.57 -16.01
CA ASP A 202 -38.65 -30.48 -16.48
C ASP A 202 -39.68 -29.65 -17.26
N ARG A 203 -39.57 -29.64 -18.59
CA ARG A 203 -40.70 -29.46 -19.53
C ARG A 203 -40.36 -29.77 -20.97
#